data_AF-A0A3L7PC48-F1
#
_entry.id   AF-A0A3L7PC48-F1
#
_cell.length_a   1.000
_cell.length_b   1.000
_cell.length_c   1.000
_cell.angle_alpha   90.00
_cell.angle_beta   90.00
_cell.angle_gamma   90.00
#
_symmetry.space_group_name_H-M   'P 1'
#
loop_
_entity.id
_entity.type
_entity.pdbx_description
1 polymer ?
#
loop_
_entity_poly.entity_id
_entity_poly.type
_entity_poly.pdbx_seq_one_letter_code
_entity_poly.pdbx_strand_id
1 'polypeptide(L)'
;GKRFNHETLEVKYKEQSIADVLDMDIQEAQELFKHHPKISQMLKTLHDVGLDYLKLGQSSPTLSGGEAQRIKLARELGKRSTGKTLYLLDEPTTGLHFADVKKLLEVLHGFVDAGNTVVVIEHSLDVIKTADWVIDLGPEGGAGGGEIVCVGTPEEIAACDASYTGRALRSVLAASGGRKPPVPAGESTLKPAKAKTKKSSSPKTSPATVVSSHTLTGTGGSRPPLAADHQIHIRGAAQHNLQSIDLTVPRDQMSIFCGPSGSGKSSLAMDTLYAEGQRRYVESLSAYARQFLGQMPKPRVEHISGLSPAIAIEQKTVGNSPRSTVGTVTEIYDYLRVLFARLGQPYCPICQVPVIRQTTDQIIARILAFPEGTRLYLAAPVEVPVGQSYTKLWDKLGTQGFLRVRINGTTYGIEDVPAIDHKREHLVQVVVDRVKVDAESRGRIADSTEAALNLGKGVIHLIRVEKDTPEEKWPTDRLSLHYSCPKCAEG
;
A
#
# COMPACT_ATOMS: atom_id res chain seq x y z
N GLY A 1 0.18 8.81 31.86
CA GLY A 1 -0.49 9.86 32.65
C GLY A 1 -1.99 9.73 32.48
N LYS A 2 -2.76 9.77 33.58
CA LYS A 2 -4.20 9.43 33.64
C LYS A 2 -5.15 10.41 32.91
N ARG A 3 -4.67 11.27 31.99
CA ARG A 3 -5.42 12.25 31.17
C ARG A 3 -6.29 13.29 31.90
N PHE A 4 -6.47 13.21 33.22
CA PHE A 4 -7.24 14.15 34.04
C PHE A 4 -6.34 14.93 35.02
N ASN A 5 -6.79 16.11 35.47
CA ASN A 5 -6.15 16.90 36.53
C ASN A 5 -6.38 16.27 37.91
N HIS A 6 -5.62 16.73 38.91
CA HIS A 6 -5.63 16.16 40.25
C HIS A 6 -7.03 16.23 40.89
N GLU A 7 -7.70 17.37 40.78
CA GLU A 7 -9.03 17.61 41.35
C GLU A 7 -10.08 16.64 40.80
N THR A 8 -10.01 16.27 39.52
CA THR A 8 -10.93 15.29 38.92
C THR A 8 -10.65 13.86 39.42
N LEU A 9 -9.40 13.53 39.74
CA LEU A 9 -9.02 12.21 40.25
C LEU A 9 -9.42 11.99 41.72
N GLU A 10 -9.67 13.06 42.47
CA GLU A 10 -10.19 12.99 43.85
C GLU A 10 -11.68 12.62 43.90
N VAL A 11 -12.44 12.87 42.83
CA VAL A 11 -13.87 12.53 42.76
C VAL A 11 -14.03 11.01 42.62
N LYS A 12 -14.74 10.40 43.55
CA LYS A 12 -14.98 8.94 43.58
C LYS A 12 -16.45 8.59 43.45
N TYR A 13 -16.72 7.52 42.71
CA TYR A 13 -18.00 6.83 42.68
C TYR A 13 -17.79 5.39 43.15
N LYS A 14 -18.47 4.96 44.22
CA LYS A 14 -18.27 3.64 44.87
C LYS A 14 -16.78 3.34 45.12
N GLU A 15 -16.07 4.29 45.72
CA GLU A 15 -14.62 4.24 45.99
C GLU A 15 -13.68 4.25 44.78
N GLN A 16 -14.20 4.35 43.55
CA GLN A 16 -13.40 4.32 42.32
C GLN A 16 -13.34 5.72 41.69
N SER A 17 -12.14 6.19 41.32
CA SER A 17 -11.99 7.42 40.53
C SER A 17 -12.31 7.17 39.06
N ILE A 18 -12.51 8.24 38.26
CA ILE A 18 -12.72 8.10 36.81
C ILE A 18 -11.55 7.36 36.12
N ALA A 19 -10.33 7.53 36.61
CA ALA A 19 -9.18 6.84 36.04
C ALA A 19 -9.15 5.36 36.41
N ASP A 20 -9.65 4.98 37.58
CA ASP A 20 -9.73 3.58 37.98
C ASP A 20 -10.84 2.88 37.18
N VAL A 21 -11.99 3.54 37.00
CA VAL A 21 -13.07 3.07 36.12
C VAL A 21 -12.60 2.88 34.67
N LEU A 22 -11.78 3.80 34.14
CA LEU A 22 -11.23 3.66 32.79
C LEU A 22 -10.15 2.57 32.68
N ASP A 23 -9.58 2.12 33.80
CA ASP A 23 -8.62 1.01 33.82
C ASP A 23 -9.29 -0.35 34.07
N MET A 24 -10.58 -0.37 34.40
CA MET A 24 -11.39 -1.58 34.54
C MET A 24 -11.69 -2.23 33.20
N ASP A 25 -11.77 -3.55 33.23
CA ASP A 25 -12.31 -4.33 32.12
C ASP A 25 -13.83 -4.09 31.99
N ILE A 26 -14.37 -4.26 30.78
CA ILE A 26 -15.81 -4.04 30.52
C ILE A 26 -16.68 -4.90 31.43
N GLN A 27 -16.27 -6.13 31.74
CA GLN A 27 -16.99 -7.00 32.66
C GLN A 27 -17.07 -6.40 34.09
N GLU A 28 -15.97 -5.87 34.60
CA GLU A 28 -15.92 -5.24 35.93
C GLU A 28 -16.77 -3.96 35.96
N ALA A 29 -16.68 -3.15 34.92
CA ALA A 29 -17.49 -1.95 34.77
C ALA A 29 -18.99 -2.27 34.67
N GLN A 30 -19.36 -3.37 34.01
CA GLN A 30 -20.75 -3.80 33.88
C GLN A 30 -21.37 -4.09 35.24
N GLU A 31 -20.62 -4.76 36.13
CA GLU A 31 -21.05 -5.02 37.50
C GLU A 31 -21.14 -3.72 38.33
N LEU A 32 -20.15 -2.82 38.19
CA LEU A 32 -20.12 -1.54 38.90
C LEU A 32 -21.35 -0.66 38.56
N PHE A 33 -21.71 -0.60 37.27
CA PHE A 33 -22.78 0.26 36.74
C PHE A 33 -24.11 -0.47 36.48
N LYS A 34 -24.30 -1.70 37.00
CA LYS A 34 -25.52 -2.51 36.78
C LYS A 34 -26.83 -1.79 37.09
N HIS A 35 -26.83 -0.87 38.06
CA HIS A 35 -28.01 -0.10 38.46
C HIS A 35 -28.18 1.22 37.69
N HIS A 36 -27.34 1.47 36.69
CA HIS A 36 -27.37 2.69 35.88
C HIS A 36 -27.81 2.33 34.44
N PRO A 37 -29.12 2.35 34.12
CA PRO A 37 -29.67 1.68 32.94
C PRO A 37 -29.01 2.08 31.62
N LYS A 38 -28.74 3.39 31.44
CA LYS A 38 -28.11 3.90 30.22
C LYS A 38 -26.68 3.36 30.03
N ILE A 39 -25.89 3.29 31.10
CA ILE A 39 -24.49 2.82 31.05
C ILE A 39 -24.46 1.30 30.95
N SER A 40 -25.26 0.62 31.77
CA SER A 40 -25.37 -0.84 31.75
C SER A 40 -25.79 -1.37 30.38
N GLN A 41 -26.70 -0.68 29.67
CA GLN A 41 -27.08 -1.06 28.31
C GLN A 41 -25.90 -0.95 27.32
N MET A 42 -25.09 0.11 27.40
CA MET A 42 -23.90 0.26 26.54
C MET A 42 -22.80 -0.77 26.86
N LEU A 43 -22.61 -1.11 28.13
CA LEU A 43 -21.65 -2.14 28.54
C LEU A 43 -22.13 -3.53 28.15
N LYS A 44 -23.44 -3.79 28.22
CA LYS A 44 -24.04 -5.03 27.74
C LYS A 44 -23.81 -5.24 26.25
N THR A 45 -23.96 -4.21 25.42
CA THR A 45 -23.71 -4.41 23.97
C THR A 45 -22.24 -4.73 23.66
N LEU A 46 -21.30 -4.25 24.48
CA LEU A 46 -19.88 -4.62 24.38
C LEU A 46 -19.62 -6.06 24.87
N HIS A 47 -20.32 -6.50 25.93
CA HIS A 47 -20.30 -7.88 26.41
C HIS A 47 -20.83 -8.85 25.34
N ASP A 48 -21.97 -8.52 24.73
CA ASP A 48 -22.65 -9.39 23.75
C ASP A 48 -21.77 -9.64 22.50
N VAL A 49 -20.90 -8.69 22.13
CA VAL A 49 -19.92 -8.87 21.03
C VAL A 49 -18.57 -9.47 21.47
N GLY A 50 -18.46 -9.91 22.73
CA GLY A 50 -17.28 -10.60 23.27
C GLY A 50 -16.06 -9.69 23.50
N LEU A 51 -16.28 -8.45 23.97
CA LEU A 51 -15.22 -7.49 24.28
C LEU A 51 -14.97 -7.31 25.79
N ASP A 52 -15.41 -8.27 26.62
CA ASP A 52 -15.36 -8.20 28.09
C ASP A 52 -14.01 -7.84 28.69
N TYR A 53 -12.93 -8.30 28.04
CA TYR A 53 -11.55 -8.16 28.48
C TYR A 53 -10.92 -6.81 28.14
N LEU A 54 -11.59 -5.97 27.33
CA LEU A 54 -11.04 -4.67 26.97
C LEU A 54 -11.26 -3.67 28.11
N LYS A 55 -10.24 -2.85 28.36
CA LYS A 55 -10.34 -1.75 29.30
C LYS A 55 -11.14 -0.60 28.71
N LEU A 56 -12.00 0.04 29.50
CA LEU A 56 -12.82 1.17 29.04
C LEU A 56 -12.01 2.35 28.49
N GLY A 57 -10.84 2.61 29.06
CA GLY A 57 -9.91 3.66 28.67
C GLY A 57 -8.88 3.25 27.62
N GLN A 58 -8.97 2.05 27.06
CA GLN A 58 -8.01 1.54 26.08
C GLN A 58 -7.92 2.46 24.86
N SER A 59 -6.69 2.72 24.41
CA SER A 59 -6.44 3.62 23.29
C SER A 59 -6.90 2.98 21.98
N SER A 60 -7.71 3.68 21.20
CA SER A 60 -8.21 3.17 19.90
C SER A 60 -7.11 2.64 18.94
N PRO A 61 -5.92 3.28 18.83
CA PRO A 61 -4.82 2.77 18.02
C PRO A 61 -4.22 1.43 18.45
N THR A 62 -4.49 0.97 19.67
CA THR A 62 -3.98 -0.33 20.16
C THR A 62 -4.99 -1.47 19.98
N LEU A 63 -6.13 -1.20 19.36
CA LEU A 63 -7.13 -2.21 19.04
C LEU A 63 -6.77 -2.92 17.73
N SER A 64 -6.94 -4.24 17.68
CA SER A 64 -6.93 -5.00 16.43
C SER A 64 -8.07 -4.58 15.51
N GLY A 65 -7.94 -4.88 14.21
CA GLY A 65 -9.00 -4.60 13.23
C GLY A 65 -10.36 -5.20 13.63
N GLY A 66 -10.36 -6.46 14.08
CA GLY A 66 -11.57 -7.16 14.54
C GLY A 66 -12.15 -6.60 15.84
N GLU A 67 -11.33 -6.11 16.79
CA GLU A 67 -11.83 -5.40 17.97
C GLU A 67 -12.46 -4.06 17.59
N ALA A 68 -11.81 -3.27 16.73
CA ALA A 68 -12.33 -2.00 16.27
C ALA A 68 -13.67 -2.15 15.52
N GLN A 69 -13.81 -3.20 14.71
CA GLN A 69 -15.06 -3.54 14.04
C GLN A 69 -16.16 -3.93 15.03
N ARG A 70 -15.87 -4.77 16.02
CA ARG A 70 -16.83 -5.15 17.06
C ARG A 70 -17.27 -3.98 17.93
N ILE A 71 -16.41 -3.01 18.23
CA ILE A 71 -16.81 -1.77 18.91
C ILE A 71 -17.82 -0.98 18.06
N LYS A 72 -17.62 -0.90 16.74
CA LYS A 72 -18.59 -0.25 15.83
C LYS A 72 -19.93 -0.99 15.85
N LEU A 73 -19.90 -2.33 15.85
CA LEU A 73 -21.11 -3.15 15.94
C LEU A 73 -21.86 -2.93 17.27
N ALA A 74 -21.15 -2.97 18.40
CA ALA A 74 -21.71 -2.73 19.73
C ALA A 74 -22.32 -1.33 19.88
N ARG A 75 -21.71 -0.32 19.25
CA ARG A 75 -22.28 1.04 19.20
C ARG A 75 -23.60 1.07 18.45
N GLU A 76 -23.73 0.27 17.40
CA GLU A 76 -24.94 0.21 16.59
C GLU A 76 -26.07 -0.56 17.29
N LEU A 77 -25.72 -1.65 18.01
CA LEU A 77 -26.63 -2.36 18.92
C LEU A 77 -27.25 -1.45 19.99
N GLY A 78 -26.50 -0.42 20.44
CA GLY A 78 -26.98 0.53 21.44
C GLY A 78 -28.03 1.51 20.94
N LYS A 79 -28.26 1.59 19.62
CA LYS A 79 -29.27 2.48 19.03
C LYS A 79 -30.63 1.81 18.98
N ARG A 80 -31.69 2.62 18.98
CA ARG A 80 -33.05 2.10 18.75
C ARG A 80 -33.16 1.55 17.33
N SER A 81 -33.46 0.25 17.23
CA SER A 81 -33.75 -0.41 15.95
C SER A 81 -34.98 0.22 15.32
N THR A 82 -34.89 0.52 14.03
CA THR A 82 -36.02 0.94 13.20
C THR A 82 -36.72 -0.25 12.53
N GLY A 83 -36.14 -1.46 12.64
CA GLY A 83 -36.60 -2.67 11.96
C GLY A 83 -36.60 -2.58 10.43
N LYS A 84 -35.81 -1.64 9.87
CA LYS A 84 -35.71 -1.37 8.42
C LYS A 84 -34.29 -0.96 8.02
N THR A 85 -33.29 -1.33 8.81
CA THR A 85 -31.89 -1.00 8.54
C THR A 85 -31.22 -2.16 7.80
N LEU A 86 -30.38 -1.84 6.81
CA LEU A 86 -29.49 -2.79 6.16
C LEU A 86 -28.10 -2.68 6.80
N TYR A 87 -27.63 -3.76 7.40
CA TYR A 87 -26.28 -3.90 7.91
C TYR A 87 -25.42 -4.68 6.92
N LEU A 88 -24.32 -4.07 6.48
CA LEU A 88 -23.30 -4.70 5.63
C LEU A 88 -22.05 -4.91 6.48
N LEU A 89 -21.66 -6.16 6.67
CA LEU A 89 -20.49 -6.54 7.46
C LEU A 89 -19.47 -7.24 6.58
N ASP A 90 -18.21 -6.85 6.74
CA ASP A 90 -17.08 -7.40 6.00
C ASP A 90 -16.21 -8.24 6.96
N GLU A 91 -16.20 -9.56 6.77
CA GLU A 91 -15.48 -10.57 7.54
C GLU A 91 -15.46 -10.33 9.08
N PRO A 92 -16.62 -10.20 9.74
CA PRO A 92 -16.70 -9.83 11.15
C PRO A 92 -16.16 -10.91 12.11
N THR A 93 -15.90 -12.14 11.63
CA THR A 93 -15.23 -13.18 12.42
C THR A 93 -13.71 -13.09 12.40
N THR A 94 -13.12 -12.15 11.65
CA THR A 94 -11.67 -11.96 11.57
C THR A 94 -11.06 -11.74 12.96
N GLY A 95 -10.16 -12.65 13.36
CA GLY A 95 -9.48 -12.59 14.65
C GLY A 95 -10.32 -13.03 15.86
N LEU A 96 -11.50 -13.62 15.65
CA LEU A 96 -12.31 -14.23 16.70
C LEU A 96 -11.94 -15.71 16.90
N HIS A 97 -12.08 -16.15 18.15
CA HIS A 97 -12.04 -17.56 18.48
C HIS A 97 -13.40 -18.21 18.21
N PHE A 98 -13.46 -19.52 17.92
CA PHE A 98 -14.70 -20.23 17.59
C PHE A 98 -15.82 -20.06 18.62
N ALA A 99 -15.47 -19.96 19.91
CA ALA A 99 -16.45 -19.71 20.98
C ALA A 99 -17.11 -18.32 20.87
N ASP A 100 -16.36 -17.31 20.43
CA ASP A 100 -16.85 -15.93 20.30
C ASP A 100 -17.63 -15.72 18.99
N VAL A 101 -17.30 -16.50 17.95
CA VAL A 101 -18.09 -16.54 16.70
C VAL A 101 -19.55 -16.86 17.00
N LYS A 102 -19.81 -17.78 17.94
CA LYS A 102 -21.18 -18.17 18.31
C LYS A 102 -21.96 -17.02 18.95
N LYS A 103 -21.34 -16.26 19.85
CA LYS A 103 -21.94 -15.06 20.46
C LYS A 103 -22.22 -13.98 19.42
N LEU A 104 -21.29 -13.77 18.50
CA LEU A 104 -21.48 -12.85 17.38
C LEU A 104 -22.67 -13.26 16.51
N LEU A 105 -22.80 -14.55 16.18
CA LEU A 105 -23.93 -15.06 15.42
C LEU A 105 -25.27 -14.82 16.14
N GLU A 106 -25.34 -15.06 17.45
CA GLU A 106 -26.53 -14.76 18.26
C GLU A 106 -26.94 -13.28 18.15
N VAL A 107 -25.96 -12.37 18.21
CA VAL A 107 -26.17 -10.94 18.02
C VAL A 107 -26.69 -10.61 16.61
N LEU A 108 -26.08 -11.20 15.58
CA LEU A 108 -26.47 -10.94 14.19
C LEU A 108 -27.88 -11.46 13.88
N HIS A 109 -28.23 -12.65 14.36
CA HIS A 109 -29.61 -13.15 14.26
C HIS A 109 -30.58 -12.27 15.05
N GLY A 110 -30.19 -11.75 16.21
CA GLY A 110 -30.99 -10.77 16.94
C GLY A 110 -31.31 -9.50 16.15
N PHE A 111 -30.41 -9.03 15.27
CA PHE A 111 -30.72 -7.93 14.35
C PHE A 111 -31.77 -8.29 13.32
N VAL A 112 -31.70 -9.52 12.78
CA VAL A 112 -32.67 -10.06 11.82
C VAL A 112 -34.04 -10.20 12.48
N ASP A 113 -34.09 -10.78 13.69
CA ASP A 113 -35.33 -10.92 14.48
C ASP A 113 -35.97 -9.58 14.82
N ALA A 114 -35.17 -8.52 14.98
CA ALA A 114 -35.64 -7.15 15.16
C ALA A 114 -36.16 -6.48 13.86
N GLY A 115 -36.24 -7.21 12.75
CA GLY A 115 -36.74 -6.77 11.45
C GLY A 115 -35.69 -6.18 10.51
N ASN A 116 -34.42 -6.13 10.90
CA ASN A 116 -33.36 -5.58 10.06
C ASN A 116 -32.89 -6.62 9.02
N THR A 117 -32.19 -6.14 7.99
CA THR A 117 -31.51 -7.01 7.03
C THR A 117 -30.02 -7.00 7.32
N VAL A 118 -29.42 -8.17 7.43
CA VAL A 118 -27.98 -8.33 7.70
C VAL A 118 -27.36 -9.07 6.53
N VAL A 119 -26.39 -8.44 5.86
CA VAL A 119 -25.62 -9.02 4.77
C VAL A 119 -24.16 -9.08 5.23
N VAL A 120 -23.61 -10.28 5.21
CA VAL A 120 -22.26 -10.56 5.72
C VAL A 120 -21.41 -11.14 4.60
N ILE A 121 -20.26 -10.54 4.36
CA ILE A 121 -19.18 -11.12 3.54
C ILE A 121 -18.36 -12.00 4.49
N GLU A 122 -18.34 -13.30 4.24
CA GLU A 122 -17.66 -14.28 5.10
C GLU A 122 -17.15 -15.47 4.30
N HIS A 123 -16.14 -16.12 4.84
CA HIS A 123 -15.60 -17.38 4.34
C HIS A 123 -15.58 -18.48 5.41
N SER A 124 -15.94 -18.15 6.67
CA SER A 124 -16.06 -19.12 7.75
C SER A 124 -17.24 -20.07 7.53
N LEU A 125 -16.97 -21.37 7.43
CA LEU A 125 -18.02 -22.40 7.30
C LEU A 125 -18.95 -22.44 8.52
N ASP A 126 -18.47 -22.03 9.70
CA ASP A 126 -19.29 -21.96 10.92
C ASP A 126 -20.36 -20.86 10.85
N VAL A 127 -20.12 -19.80 10.09
CA VAL A 127 -21.09 -18.73 9.83
C VAL A 127 -21.99 -19.10 8.67
N ILE A 128 -21.41 -19.57 7.57
CA ILE A 128 -22.15 -19.88 6.34
C ILE A 128 -23.22 -20.94 6.60
N LYS A 129 -22.92 -21.95 7.43
CA LYS A 129 -23.87 -23.03 7.75
C LYS A 129 -25.11 -22.57 8.53
N THR A 130 -25.04 -21.43 9.22
CA THR A 130 -26.16 -20.90 10.02
C THR A 130 -26.90 -19.77 9.31
N ALA A 131 -26.47 -19.39 8.10
CA ALA A 131 -27.09 -18.31 7.34
C ALA A 131 -28.50 -18.70 6.88
N ASP A 132 -29.43 -17.74 6.93
CA ASP A 132 -30.77 -17.92 6.37
C ASP A 132 -30.74 -18.02 4.84
N TRP A 133 -29.78 -17.34 4.21
CA TRP A 133 -29.61 -17.28 2.76
C TRP A 133 -28.15 -17.01 2.40
N VAL A 134 -27.64 -17.68 1.37
CA VAL A 134 -26.25 -17.60 0.91
C VAL A 134 -26.22 -17.23 -0.57
N ILE A 135 -25.31 -16.32 -0.92
CA ILE A 135 -25.03 -15.91 -2.30
C ILE A 135 -23.56 -16.24 -2.54
N ASP A 136 -23.29 -17.26 -3.35
CA ASP A 136 -21.94 -17.70 -3.69
C ASP A 136 -21.45 -17.01 -4.98
N LEU A 137 -20.32 -16.32 -4.88
CA LEU A 137 -19.69 -15.58 -5.98
C LEU A 137 -18.42 -16.27 -6.42
N GLY A 138 -18.16 -16.29 -7.72
CA GLY A 138 -17.00 -16.95 -8.29
C GLY A 138 -17.14 -17.18 -9.79
N PRO A 139 -16.71 -18.34 -10.33
CA PRO A 139 -16.06 -19.45 -9.63
C PRO A 139 -14.63 -19.15 -9.18
N GLU A 140 -13.93 -18.21 -9.82
CA GLU A 140 -12.53 -17.86 -9.52
C GLU A 140 -12.40 -16.41 -9.02
N GLY A 141 -11.18 -16.01 -8.64
CA GLY A 141 -10.86 -14.61 -8.33
C GLY A 141 -10.54 -13.77 -9.58
N GLY A 142 -10.64 -12.44 -9.46
CA GLY A 142 -10.22 -11.50 -10.51
C GLY A 142 -11.08 -11.59 -11.77
N ALA A 143 -10.44 -11.69 -12.94
CA ALA A 143 -11.13 -11.73 -14.24
C ALA A 143 -11.97 -13.01 -14.45
N GLY A 144 -11.73 -14.07 -13.66
CA GLY A 144 -12.51 -15.32 -13.69
C GLY A 144 -13.66 -15.35 -12.67
N GLY A 145 -13.90 -14.25 -11.96
CA GLY A 145 -14.98 -14.12 -10.98
C GLY A 145 -16.08 -13.15 -11.43
N GLY A 146 -16.87 -12.70 -10.46
CA GLY A 146 -17.94 -11.72 -10.68
C GLY A 146 -19.26 -12.32 -11.18
N GLU A 147 -19.37 -13.65 -11.22
CA GLU A 147 -20.62 -14.35 -11.50
C GLU A 147 -21.24 -14.90 -10.22
N ILE A 148 -22.57 -14.96 -10.19
CA ILE A 148 -23.32 -15.67 -9.16
C ILE A 148 -23.31 -17.15 -9.51
N VAL A 149 -22.59 -17.96 -8.73
CA VAL A 149 -22.45 -19.40 -8.95
C VAL A 149 -23.69 -20.14 -8.45
N CYS A 150 -24.13 -19.81 -7.24
CA CYS A 150 -25.31 -20.40 -6.63
C CYS A 150 -25.92 -19.45 -5.59
N VAL A 151 -27.24 -19.55 -5.39
CA VAL A 151 -28.00 -18.77 -4.42
C VAL A 151 -29.04 -19.66 -3.79
N GLY A 152 -29.14 -19.64 -2.47
CA GLY A 152 -30.10 -20.45 -1.74
C GLY A 152 -29.76 -20.60 -0.27
N THR A 153 -30.41 -21.54 0.37
CA THR A 153 -30.07 -22.01 1.72
C THR A 153 -28.69 -22.68 1.74
N PRO A 154 -28.02 -22.77 2.90
CA PRO A 154 -26.74 -23.48 3.04
C PRO A 154 -26.77 -24.90 2.47
N GLU A 155 -27.89 -25.62 2.63
CA GLU A 155 -28.08 -26.96 2.07
C GLU A 155 -28.15 -26.97 0.54
N GLU A 156 -28.81 -25.98 -0.07
CA GLU A 156 -28.88 -25.81 -1.53
C GLU A 156 -27.52 -25.43 -2.12
N ILE A 157 -26.76 -24.57 -1.45
CA ILE A 157 -25.38 -24.25 -1.84
C ILE A 157 -24.52 -25.51 -1.75
N ALA A 158 -24.65 -26.30 -0.68
CA ALA A 158 -23.93 -27.56 -0.54
C ALA A 158 -24.28 -28.54 -1.68
N ALA A 159 -25.51 -28.57 -2.17
CA ALA A 159 -25.90 -29.40 -3.31
C ALA A 159 -25.33 -28.93 -4.66
N CYS A 160 -24.85 -27.69 -4.78
CA CYS A 160 -24.31 -27.15 -6.02
C CYS A 160 -22.87 -27.64 -6.29
N ASP A 161 -22.68 -28.48 -7.31
CA ASP A 161 -21.35 -28.99 -7.69
C ASP A 161 -20.43 -27.92 -8.29
N ALA A 162 -20.98 -26.82 -8.83
CA ALA A 162 -20.18 -25.72 -9.36
C ALA A 162 -19.55 -24.85 -8.27
N SER A 163 -20.12 -24.86 -7.05
CA SER A 163 -19.67 -24.05 -5.92
C SER A 163 -18.50 -24.70 -5.17
N TYR A 164 -17.35 -24.02 -5.09
CA TYR A 164 -16.25 -24.43 -4.20
C TYR A 164 -16.69 -24.38 -2.73
N THR A 165 -17.43 -23.33 -2.36
CA THR A 165 -18.02 -23.16 -1.03
C THR A 165 -18.96 -24.32 -0.68
N GLY A 166 -19.85 -24.69 -1.61
CA GLY A 166 -20.76 -25.82 -1.47
C GLY A 166 -20.06 -27.15 -1.22
N ARG A 167 -18.99 -27.44 -1.97
CA ARG A 167 -18.15 -28.62 -1.74
C ARG A 167 -17.58 -28.67 -0.32
N ALA A 168 -17.07 -27.56 0.18
CA ALA A 168 -16.53 -27.47 1.54
C ALA A 168 -17.63 -27.60 2.61
N LEU A 169 -18.80 -27.01 2.35
CA LEU A 169 -19.93 -27.00 3.27
C LEU A 169 -20.57 -28.38 3.47
N ARG A 170 -20.52 -29.27 2.46
CA ARG A 170 -21.04 -30.66 2.55
C ARG A 170 -20.53 -31.41 3.78
N SER A 171 -19.23 -31.32 4.07
CA SER A 171 -18.62 -32.06 5.19
C SER A 171 -19.09 -31.52 6.55
N VAL A 172 -19.27 -30.21 6.66
CA VAL A 172 -19.67 -29.53 7.90
C VAL A 172 -21.15 -29.76 8.21
N LEU A 173 -22.03 -29.73 7.19
CA LEU A 173 -23.46 -30.01 7.35
C LEU A 173 -23.71 -31.49 7.68
N ALA A 174 -22.97 -32.41 7.05
CA ALA A 174 -23.08 -33.84 7.34
C ALA A 174 -22.70 -34.16 8.79
N ALA A 175 -21.75 -33.44 9.38
CA ALA A 175 -21.34 -33.61 10.78
C ALA A 175 -22.34 -33.02 11.80
N SER A 176 -23.24 -32.12 11.38
CA SER A 176 -24.07 -31.32 12.30
C SER A 176 -25.52 -31.81 12.49
N GLY A 177 -25.94 -32.88 11.80
CA GLY A 177 -27.30 -33.44 11.92
C GLY A 177 -28.39 -32.50 11.41
N GLY A 178 -28.70 -32.58 10.12
CA GLY A 178 -29.51 -31.59 9.38
C GLY A 178 -30.81 -31.16 10.06
N ARG A 179 -30.93 -29.85 10.32
CA ARG A 179 -32.17 -29.21 10.72
C ARG A 179 -32.76 -28.49 9.51
N LYS A 180 -33.86 -29.00 8.97
CA LYS A 180 -34.62 -28.33 7.91
C LYS A 180 -35.34 -27.09 8.48
N PRO A 181 -35.12 -25.86 7.98
CA PRO A 181 -35.94 -24.70 8.35
C PRO A 181 -37.21 -24.61 7.49
N PRO A 182 -38.25 -23.89 7.94
CA PRO A 182 -39.46 -23.65 7.18
C PRO A 182 -39.28 -22.46 6.23
N VAL A 183 -39.62 -22.63 4.95
CA VAL A 183 -39.58 -21.56 3.92
C VAL A 183 -40.90 -20.77 3.96
N PRO A 184 -40.90 -19.42 4.02
CA PRO A 184 -42.07 -18.62 3.67
C PRO A 184 -42.17 -18.49 2.15
N ALA A 185 -43.36 -18.77 1.62
CA ALA A 185 -43.68 -18.61 0.20
C ALA A 185 -43.67 -17.14 -0.20
N GLY A 186 -42.75 -16.74 -1.07
CA GLY A 186 -42.71 -15.43 -1.72
C GLY A 186 -41.83 -15.49 -2.97
N GLU A 187 -42.44 -15.31 -4.14
CA GLU A 187 -41.81 -15.40 -5.45
C GLU A 187 -40.59 -14.47 -5.61
N SER A 188 -39.50 -14.99 -6.19
CA SER A 188 -38.51 -14.18 -6.88
C SER A 188 -37.99 -14.94 -8.10
N THR A 189 -38.51 -14.56 -9.25
CA THR A 189 -38.06 -15.00 -10.57
C THR A 189 -36.80 -14.25 -10.96
N LEU A 190 -35.65 -14.92 -10.95
CA LEU A 190 -34.50 -14.56 -11.80
C LEU A 190 -34.03 -15.83 -12.52
N LYS A 191 -34.32 -15.89 -13.83
CA LYS A 191 -33.93 -16.99 -14.71
C LYS A 191 -32.41 -16.92 -14.96
N PRO A 192 -31.70 -18.06 -15.01
CA PRO A 192 -30.30 -18.08 -15.41
C PRO A 192 -30.17 -17.71 -16.89
N ALA A 193 -29.26 -16.78 -17.19
CA ALA A 193 -28.90 -16.42 -18.56
C ALA A 193 -28.20 -17.61 -19.24
N LYS A 194 -28.76 -18.10 -20.34
CA LYS A 194 -28.17 -19.16 -21.16
C LYS A 194 -26.84 -18.70 -21.77
N ALA A 195 -25.74 -19.29 -21.32
CA ALA A 195 -24.44 -19.18 -21.98
C ALA A 195 -24.51 -19.80 -23.39
N LYS A 196 -24.26 -18.97 -24.40
CA LYS A 196 -24.13 -19.40 -25.80
C LYS A 196 -22.76 -20.01 -26.03
N THR A 197 -22.71 -21.33 -26.17
CA THR A 197 -21.56 -22.07 -26.69
C THR A 197 -21.24 -21.64 -28.13
N LYS A 198 -20.06 -21.04 -28.34
CA LYS A 198 -19.42 -20.97 -29.66
C LYS A 198 -18.31 -22.01 -29.73
N LYS A 199 -18.46 -22.95 -30.67
CA LYS A 199 -17.42 -23.89 -31.10
C LYS A 199 -16.35 -23.14 -31.90
N SER A 200 -15.08 -23.33 -31.56
CA SER A 200 -13.99 -23.24 -32.54
C SER A 200 -12.78 -24.08 -32.11
N SER A 201 -12.59 -25.16 -32.87
CA SER A 201 -11.34 -25.83 -33.29
C SER A 201 -10.07 -25.74 -32.42
N SER A 202 -9.66 -26.92 -31.97
CA SER A 202 -8.33 -27.29 -31.48
C SER A 202 -7.22 -27.12 -32.53
N PRO A 203 -5.95 -27.09 -32.10
CA PRO A 203 -4.97 -28.03 -32.62
C PRO A 203 -4.36 -28.93 -31.52
N LYS A 204 -4.06 -30.16 -31.93
CA LYS A 204 -3.50 -31.28 -31.17
C LYS A 204 -1.98 -31.12 -30.98
N THR A 205 -1.47 -31.50 -29.82
CA THR A 205 -0.18 -32.21 -29.67
C THR A 205 -0.16 -33.02 -28.35
N SER A 206 -0.24 -34.34 -28.53
CA SER A 206 0.37 -35.52 -27.86
C SER A 206 0.78 -35.55 -26.37
N PRO A 207 0.82 -36.77 -25.77
CA PRO A 207 0.42 -37.00 -24.38
C PRO A 207 1.61 -37.05 -23.41
N ALA A 208 1.42 -36.48 -22.23
CA ALA A 208 2.28 -36.75 -21.07
C ALA A 208 1.54 -37.70 -20.12
N THR A 209 2.17 -38.86 -19.96
CA THR A 209 1.95 -39.98 -19.05
C THR A 209 1.22 -39.64 -17.75
N VAL A 210 0.12 -40.36 -17.53
CA VAL A 210 -0.62 -40.44 -16.27
C VAL A 210 0.31 -40.98 -15.18
N VAL A 211 0.59 -40.17 -14.17
CA VAL A 211 1.08 -40.67 -12.88
C VAL A 211 -0.03 -40.46 -11.86
N SER A 212 -0.53 -41.59 -11.38
CA SER A 212 -1.56 -41.76 -10.39
C SER A 212 -1.34 -40.92 -9.14
N SER A 213 -2.41 -40.30 -8.69
CA SER A 213 -2.59 -39.66 -7.38
C SER A 213 -2.23 -40.63 -6.25
N HIS A 214 -1.10 -40.42 -5.60
CA HIS A 214 -0.84 -40.99 -4.28
C HIS A 214 -1.62 -40.19 -3.23
N THR A 215 -2.63 -40.85 -2.68
CA THR A 215 -3.30 -40.50 -1.44
C THR A 215 -2.27 -40.42 -0.32
N LEU A 216 -1.94 -39.21 0.14
CA LEU A 216 -1.11 -39.01 1.33
C LEU A 216 -1.99 -39.24 2.57
N THR A 217 -2.15 -40.50 2.96
CA THR A 217 -2.40 -40.85 4.35
C THR A 217 -1.13 -40.56 5.14
N GLY A 218 -1.07 -39.39 5.77
CA GLY A 218 0.05 -38.98 6.61
C GLY A 218 0.13 -39.84 7.88
N THR A 219 0.88 -40.93 7.82
CA THR A 219 1.39 -41.63 9.01
C THR A 219 2.36 -40.69 9.72
N GLY A 220 2.12 -40.46 11.03
CA GLY A 220 2.99 -39.67 11.89
C GLY A 220 4.41 -40.21 11.91
N GLY A 221 5.30 -39.60 11.13
CA GLY A 221 6.73 -39.86 11.15
C GLY A 221 7.40 -39.02 12.23
N SER A 222 7.92 -39.66 13.27
CA SER A 222 8.83 -39.03 14.24
C SER A 222 10.12 -38.60 13.54
N ARG A 223 10.33 -37.29 13.44
CA ARG A 223 11.57 -36.66 12.95
C ARG A 223 12.74 -37.03 13.89
N PRO A 224 13.96 -37.31 13.38
CA PRO A 224 15.08 -37.73 14.24
C PRO A 224 15.53 -36.59 15.18
N PRO A 225 16.02 -36.90 16.39
CA PRO A 225 16.43 -35.89 17.35
C PRO A 225 17.81 -35.34 16.97
N LEU A 226 17.85 -34.07 16.55
CA LEU A 226 19.10 -33.32 16.38
C LEU A 226 19.43 -32.60 17.71
N ALA A 227 20.55 -32.96 18.32
CA ALA A 227 21.04 -32.35 19.56
C ALA A 227 22.01 -31.19 19.26
N ALA A 228 21.52 -29.96 19.43
CA ALA A 228 22.18 -28.76 19.99
C ALA A 228 21.22 -27.56 19.80
N ASP A 229 20.54 -27.19 20.88
CA ASP A 229 19.62 -26.03 21.05
C ASP A 229 18.75 -25.63 19.84
N HIS A 230 18.04 -26.60 19.24
CA HIS A 230 16.95 -26.36 18.28
C HIS A 230 15.65 -25.91 18.97
N GLN A 231 15.77 -25.06 19.99
CA GLN A 231 14.64 -24.58 20.76
C GLN A 231 14.82 -23.09 21.04
N ILE A 232 13.71 -22.37 21.05
CA ILE A 232 13.63 -20.99 21.53
C ILE A 232 13.11 -21.09 22.95
N HIS A 233 13.96 -20.79 23.93
CA HIS A 233 13.56 -20.76 25.33
C HIS A 233 13.20 -19.33 25.72
N ILE A 234 12.01 -19.15 26.25
CA ILE A 234 11.46 -17.90 26.76
C ILE A 234 11.29 -18.09 28.27
N ARG A 235 11.84 -17.18 29.08
CA ARG A 235 11.66 -17.17 30.53
C ARG A 235 11.14 -15.83 31.03
N GLY A 236 10.16 -15.89 31.92
CA GLY A 236 9.59 -14.74 32.62
C GLY A 236 9.01 -13.69 31.66
N ALA A 237 8.31 -14.09 30.60
CA ALA A 237 7.67 -13.12 29.71
C ALA A 237 6.47 -12.47 30.42
N ALA A 238 6.56 -11.15 30.64
CA ALA A 238 5.63 -10.35 31.43
C ALA A 238 5.17 -9.09 30.67
N GLN A 239 5.22 -9.13 29.34
CA GLN A 239 4.75 -8.06 28.48
C GLN A 239 3.22 -8.00 28.50
N HIS A 240 2.64 -6.81 28.71
CA HIS A 240 1.19 -6.60 28.84
C HIS A 240 0.55 -7.48 29.93
N ASN A 241 -0.39 -8.36 29.57
CA ASN A 241 -1.13 -9.22 30.50
C ASN A 241 -0.49 -10.61 30.69
N LEU A 242 0.71 -10.83 30.15
CA LEU A 242 1.46 -12.08 30.37
C LEU A 242 1.90 -12.18 31.84
N GLN A 243 1.69 -13.35 32.43
CA GLN A 243 1.90 -13.61 33.86
C GLN A 243 3.28 -14.24 34.11
N SER A 244 4.35 -13.57 33.68
CA SER A 244 5.75 -14.06 33.80
C SER A 244 5.92 -15.50 33.30
N ILE A 245 5.46 -15.77 32.08
CA ILE A 245 5.38 -17.13 31.55
C ILE A 245 6.73 -17.65 31.05
N ASP A 246 6.97 -18.94 31.28
CA ASP A 246 8.08 -19.70 30.71
C ASP A 246 7.55 -20.60 29.58
N LEU A 247 8.19 -20.57 28.43
CA LEU A 247 7.79 -21.36 27.26
C LEU A 247 9.00 -21.80 26.45
N THR A 248 8.91 -22.99 25.87
CA THR A 248 9.89 -23.48 24.90
C THR A 248 9.20 -23.70 23.56
N VAL A 249 9.71 -23.08 22.50
CA VAL A 249 9.20 -23.22 21.13
C VAL A 249 10.21 -24.00 20.31
N PRO A 250 9.85 -25.13 19.66
CA PRO A 250 10.78 -25.87 18.82
C PRO A 250 11.16 -25.04 17.59
N ARG A 251 12.46 -24.98 17.29
CA ARG A 251 12.95 -24.39 16.04
C ARG A 251 12.71 -25.32 14.86
N ASP A 252 12.70 -24.72 13.67
CA ASP A 252 12.62 -25.42 12.38
C ASP A 252 11.32 -26.26 12.23
N GLN A 253 10.29 -25.85 12.99
CA GLN A 253 8.96 -26.45 13.06
C GLN A 253 7.89 -25.36 13.03
N MET A 254 6.71 -25.69 12.51
CA MET A 254 5.54 -24.81 12.52
C MET A 254 4.91 -24.85 13.92
N SER A 255 5.03 -23.76 14.67
CA SER A 255 4.40 -23.59 15.98
C SER A 255 3.24 -22.60 15.89
N ILE A 256 2.12 -22.92 16.54
CA ILE A 256 0.89 -22.13 16.49
C ILE A 256 0.56 -21.62 17.89
N PHE A 257 0.39 -20.31 18.04
CA PHE A 257 -0.21 -19.71 19.23
C PHE A 257 -1.72 -19.59 19.04
N CYS A 258 -2.49 -20.40 19.77
CA CYS A 258 -3.96 -20.37 19.76
C CYS A 258 -4.52 -19.89 21.10
N GLY A 259 -5.77 -19.46 21.11
CA GLY A 259 -6.48 -18.97 22.31
C GLY A 259 -7.43 -17.79 22.05
N PRO A 260 -8.33 -17.48 23.00
CA PRO A 260 -9.34 -16.44 22.87
C PRO A 260 -8.74 -15.04 22.69
N SER A 261 -9.49 -14.09 22.14
CA SER A 261 -8.99 -12.71 21.98
C SER A 261 -8.61 -12.10 23.34
N GLY A 262 -7.56 -11.27 23.37
CA GLY A 262 -7.01 -10.75 24.63
C GLY A 262 -6.15 -11.72 25.45
N SER A 263 -6.03 -13.00 25.09
CA SER A 263 -5.25 -14.00 25.88
C SER A 263 -3.72 -13.80 25.90
N GLY A 264 -3.19 -12.74 25.28
CA GLY A 264 -1.75 -12.47 25.23
C GLY A 264 -0.98 -13.05 24.02
N LYS A 265 -1.67 -13.62 23.01
CA LYS A 265 -1.03 -14.18 21.80
C LYS A 265 -0.12 -13.17 21.08
N SER A 266 -0.66 -12.01 20.74
CA SER A 266 0.10 -10.94 20.07
C SER A 266 1.18 -10.37 20.99
N SER A 267 0.91 -10.28 22.29
CA SER A 267 1.90 -9.81 23.27
C SER A 267 3.10 -10.73 23.37
N LEU A 268 2.90 -12.05 23.26
CA LEU A 268 3.99 -13.02 23.25
C LEU A 268 4.69 -13.08 21.88
N ALA A 269 3.94 -13.12 20.78
CA ALA A 269 4.50 -13.29 19.44
C ALA A 269 5.13 -12.01 18.86
N MET A 270 4.39 -10.90 18.90
CA MET A 270 4.80 -9.63 18.29
C MET A 270 5.56 -8.75 19.30
N ASP A 271 4.94 -8.47 20.45
CA ASP A 271 5.50 -7.50 21.41
C ASP A 271 6.67 -8.07 22.23
N THR A 272 6.89 -9.39 22.21
CA THR A 272 7.99 -10.05 22.92
C THR A 272 8.97 -10.72 21.96
N LEU A 273 8.55 -11.78 21.25
CA LEU A 273 9.45 -12.56 20.38
C LEU A 273 9.97 -11.75 19.19
N TYR A 274 9.08 -11.13 18.40
CA TYR A 274 9.51 -10.31 17.26
C TYR A 274 10.30 -9.07 17.72
N ALA A 275 9.80 -8.35 18.73
CA ALA A 275 10.49 -7.19 19.29
C ALA A 275 11.92 -7.53 19.76
N GLU A 276 12.12 -8.62 20.50
CA GLU A 276 13.45 -9.05 20.94
C GLU A 276 14.32 -9.53 19.76
N GLY A 277 13.74 -10.24 18.79
CA GLY A 277 14.46 -10.74 17.62
C GLY A 277 14.96 -9.60 16.73
N GLN A 278 14.13 -8.60 16.49
CA GLN A 278 14.49 -7.41 15.74
C GLN A 278 15.47 -6.53 16.53
N ARG A 279 15.26 -6.33 17.84
CA ARG A 279 16.20 -5.59 18.70
C ARG A 279 17.60 -6.19 18.66
N ARG A 280 17.72 -7.52 18.85
CA ARG A 280 19.01 -8.22 18.77
C ARG A 280 19.66 -8.12 17.40
N TYR A 281 18.86 -8.21 16.34
CA TYR A 281 19.36 -8.02 14.97
C TYR A 281 19.94 -6.61 14.77
N VAL A 282 19.21 -5.56 15.17
CA VAL A 282 19.68 -4.17 15.09
C VAL A 282 20.92 -3.94 15.97
N GLU A 283 20.95 -4.52 17.17
CA GLU A 283 22.11 -4.50 18.08
C GLU A 283 23.33 -5.24 17.52
N SER A 284 23.18 -6.09 16.51
CA SER A 284 24.30 -6.73 15.80
C SER A 284 24.89 -5.86 14.68
N LEU A 285 24.17 -4.82 14.23
CA LEU A 285 24.61 -3.93 13.15
C LEU A 285 25.65 -2.92 13.64
N SER A 286 26.32 -2.24 12.70
CA SER A 286 27.32 -1.21 13.00
C SER A 286 26.72 -0.04 13.79
N ALA A 287 27.55 0.64 14.60
CA ALA A 287 27.11 1.79 15.39
C ALA A 287 26.48 2.91 14.54
N TYR A 288 26.96 3.09 13.31
CA TYR A 288 26.40 4.04 12.34
C TYR A 288 25.00 3.63 11.85
N ALA A 289 24.77 2.36 11.53
CA ALA A 289 23.46 1.87 11.08
C ALA A 289 22.39 2.01 12.18
N ARG A 290 22.77 1.83 13.46
CA ARG A 290 21.88 2.02 14.62
C ARG A 290 21.39 3.45 14.80
N GLN A 291 22.05 4.45 14.21
CA GLN A 291 21.60 5.85 14.29
C GLN A 291 20.31 6.09 13.47
N PHE A 292 20.10 5.32 12.39
CA PHE A 292 18.94 5.45 11.50
C PHE A 292 17.82 4.47 11.81
N LEU A 293 18.14 3.37 12.50
CA LEU A 293 17.17 2.40 12.95
C LEU A 293 16.69 2.82 14.34
N GLY A 294 15.40 3.15 14.45
CA GLY A 294 14.82 3.60 15.72
C GLY A 294 15.13 2.64 16.89
N GLN A 295 15.32 3.18 18.09
CA GLN A 295 15.49 2.37 19.28
C GLN A 295 14.22 1.56 19.52
N MET A 296 14.35 0.23 19.44
CA MET A 296 13.24 -0.66 19.77
C MET A 296 13.16 -0.82 21.28
N PRO A 297 11.99 -0.58 21.90
CA PRO A 297 11.84 -0.76 23.33
C PRO A 297 12.12 -2.22 23.69
N LYS A 298 12.96 -2.44 24.71
CA LYS A 298 13.23 -3.79 25.21
C LYS A 298 11.93 -4.37 25.81
N PRO A 299 11.47 -5.55 25.37
CA PRO A 299 10.27 -6.16 25.92
C PRO A 299 10.47 -6.60 27.38
N ARG A 300 9.38 -6.68 28.14
CA ARG A 300 9.39 -7.19 29.51
C ARG A 300 9.50 -8.72 29.50
N VAL A 301 10.73 -9.21 29.46
CA VAL A 301 11.08 -10.63 29.53
C VAL A 301 12.41 -10.77 30.27
N GLU A 302 12.53 -11.81 31.10
CA GLU A 302 13.77 -12.05 31.85
C GLU A 302 14.88 -12.53 30.92
N HIS A 303 14.58 -13.56 30.11
CA HIS A 303 15.56 -14.14 29.22
C HIS A 303 14.92 -14.82 28.00
N ILE A 304 15.55 -14.68 26.83
CA ILE A 304 15.22 -15.46 25.63
C ILE A 304 16.52 -16.02 25.03
N SER A 305 16.60 -17.32 24.75
CA SER A 305 17.70 -17.93 23.98
C SER A 305 17.19 -18.64 22.73
N GLY A 306 18.10 -18.95 21.80
CA GLY A 306 17.78 -19.63 20.55
C GLY A 306 17.03 -18.78 19.51
N LEU A 307 16.81 -17.49 19.79
CA LEU A 307 16.05 -16.59 18.91
C LEU A 307 16.88 -16.13 17.72
N SER A 308 16.33 -16.32 16.52
CA SER A 308 16.91 -15.84 15.25
C SER A 308 16.36 -14.44 14.90
N PRO A 309 16.97 -13.70 13.95
CA PRO A 309 16.37 -12.48 13.41
C PRO A 309 14.93 -12.74 12.98
N ALA A 310 14.01 -11.90 13.45
CA ALA A 310 12.58 -12.09 13.26
C ALA A 310 12.03 -11.12 12.21
N ILE A 311 11.12 -11.61 11.38
CA ILE A 311 10.35 -10.81 10.42
C ILE A 311 8.88 -11.00 10.78
N ALA A 312 8.18 -9.90 11.08
CA ALA A 312 6.74 -9.91 11.29
C ALA A 312 6.03 -9.54 9.98
N ILE A 313 5.04 -10.35 9.60
CA ILE A 313 4.13 -10.06 8.50
C ILE A 313 2.77 -9.77 9.13
N GLU A 314 2.46 -8.49 9.32
CA GLU A 314 1.23 -8.04 9.96
C GLU A 314 0.16 -7.69 8.93
N GLN A 315 -1.12 -7.84 9.31
CA GLN A 315 -2.27 -7.35 8.54
C GLN A 315 -2.46 -5.82 8.69
N LYS A 316 -1.38 -5.04 8.67
CA LYS A 316 -1.48 -3.58 8.59
C LYS A 316 -1.71 -3.20 7.12
N THR A 317 -2.66 -2.32 6.87
CA THR A 317 -2.92 -1.81 5.51
C THR A 317 -1.63 -1.19 4.97
N VAL A 318 -1.13 -1.78 3.87
CA VAL A 318 -0.04 -1.20 3.09
C VAL A 318 -0.52 0.19 2.66
N GLY A 319 0.19 1.24 3.09
CA GLY A 319 -0.38 2.58 3.26
C GLY A 319 -1.26 3.08 2.11
N ASN A 320 -2.27 3.90 2.45
CA ASN A 320 -3.34 4.41 1.59
C ASN A 320 -2.90 5.36 0.44
N SER A 321 -1.62 5.35 0.05
CA SER A 321 -1.12 6.20 -1.02
C SER A 321 -1.47 5.56 -2.37
N PRO A 322 -2.16 6.28 -3.28
CA PRO A 322 -2.45 5.78 -4.62
C PRO A 322 -1.18 5.54 -5.48
N ARG A 323 -0.01 5.99 -5.01
CA ARG A 323 1.30 5.71 -5.64
C ARG A 323 1.89 4.37 -5.23
N SER A 324 1.35 3.74 -4.17
CA SER A 324 1.75 2.40 -3.74
C SER A 324 1.03 1.36 -4.60
N THR A 325 1.79 0.60 -5.37
CA THR A 325 1.29 -0.47 -6.25
C THR A 325 1.98 -1.78 -5.89
N VAL A 326 1.46 -2.91 -6.40
CA VAL A 326 2.11 -4.21 -6.26
C VAL A 326 3.57 -4.15 -6.72
N GLY A 327 3.85 -3.49 -7.85
CA GLY A 327 5.20 -3.36 -8.38
C GLY A 327 6.14 -2.55 -7.50
N THR A 328 5.65 -1.53 -6.79
CA THR A 328 6.50 -0.72 -5.89
C THR A 328 6.72 -1.41 -4.54
N VAL A 329 5.70 -2.09 -4.00
CA VAL A 329 5.83 -2.80 -2.70
C VAL A 329 6.72 -4.03 -2.81
N THR A 330 6.73 -4.68 -3.97
CA THR A 330 7.59 -5.84 -4.26
C THR A 330 8.95 -5.45 -4.86
N GLU A 331 9.24 -4.15 -4.99
CA GLU A 331 10.45 -3.59 -5.62
C GLU A 331 10.66 -3.96 -7.10
N ILE A 332 9.76 -4.75 -7.72
CA ILE A 332 9.79 -5.11 -9.15
C ILE A 332 9.88 -3.86 -10.04
N TYR A 333 9.20 -2.78 -9.64
CA TYR A 333 9.22 -1.50 -10.35
C TYR A 333 10.64 -0.93 -10.50
N ASP A 334 11.51 -1.10 -9.50
CA ASP A 334 12.88 -0.58 -9.55
C ASP A 334 13.75 -1.37 -10.53
N TYR A 335 13.59 -2.69 -10.57
CA TYR A 335 14.22 -3.53 -11.59
C TYR A 335 13.77 -3.15 -13.00
N LEU A 336 12.46 -2.94 -13.19
CA LEU A 336 11.93 -2.52 -14.48
C LEU A 336 12.47 -1.15 -14.91
N ARG A 337 12.61 -0.19 -13.99
CA ARG A 337 13.20 1.12 -14.32
C ARG A 337 14.62 0.99 -14.84
N VAL A 338 15.45 0.18 -14.18
CA VAL A 338 16.83 -0.06 -14.63
C VAL A 338 16.82 -0.76 -15.99
N LEU A 339 15.98 -1.79 -16.16
CA LEU A 339 15.85 -2.54 -17.40
C LEU A 339 15.48 -1.62 -18.58
N PHE A 340 14.43 -0.81 -18.43
CA PHE A 340 13.97 0.11 -19.47
C PHE A 340 14.98 1.24 -19.73
N ALA A 341 15.66 1.75 -18.70
CA ALA A 341 16.69 2.77 -18.88
C ALA A 341 17.94 2.25 -19.62
N ARG A 342 18.25 0.95 -19.50
CA ARG A 342 19.45 0.34 -20.09
C ARG A 342 19.21 -0.31 -21.45
N LEU A 343 18.04 -0.91 -21.64
CA LEU A 343 17.72 -1.70 -22.84
C LEU A 343 16.60 -1.07 -23.70
N GLY A 344 15.87 -0.10 -23.17
CA GLY A 344 14.80 0.56 -23.92
C GLY A 344 15.36 1.49 -25.00
N GLN A 345 14.82 1.39 -26.22
CA GLN A 345 15.08 2.36 -27.28
C GLN A 345 14.07 3.50 -27.14
N PRO A 346 14.50 4.74 -26.82
CA PRO A 346 13.59 5.88 -26.78
C PRO A 346 13.14 6.28 -28.18
N TYR A 347 11.86 6.65 -28.31
CA TYR A 347 11.26 7.17 -29.54
C TYR A 347 10.65 8.55 -29.28
N CYS A 348 10.78 9.44 -30.27
CA CYS A 348 10.13 10.73 -30.20
C CYS A 348 8.60 10.54 -30.25
N PRO A 349 7.82 11.12 -29.32
CA PRO A 349 6.37 10.93 -29.27
C PRO A 349 5.64 11.53 -30.48
N ILE A 350 6.23 12.55 -31.12
CA ILE A 350 5.65 13.24 -32.27
C ILE A 350 6.09 12.58 -33.58
N CYS A 351 7.39 12.39 -33.77
CA CYS A 351 7.94 11.90 -35.02
C CYS A 351 8.01 10.37 -35.11
N GLN A 352 7.85 9.65 -33.99
CA GLN A 352 7.97 8.19 -33.87
C GLN A 352 9.27 7.60 -34.43
N VAL A 353 10.33 8.41 -34.48
CA VAL A 353 11.66 7.98 -34.87
C VAL A 353 12.51 7.70 -33.63
N PRO A 354 13.50 6.77 -33.72
CA PRO A 354 14.44 6.55 -32.64
C PRO A 354 15.16 7.84 -32.26
N VAL A 355 15.17 8.14 -30.97
CA VAL A 355 15.95 9.22 -30.40
C VAL A 355 17.41 8.74 -30.37
N ILE A 356 18.33 9.55 -30.89
CA ILE A 356 19.75 9.19 -31.00
C ILE A 356 20.60 10.28 -30.38
N ARG A 357 21.83 9.93 -30.01
CA ARG A 357 22.85 10.94 -29.67
C ARG A 357 23.36 11.58 -30.95
N GLN A 358 23.53 12.89 -30.94
CA GLN A 358 24.13 13.61 -32.05
C GLN A 358 25.59 13.93 -31.74
N THR A 359 26.46 13.91 -32.74
CA THR A 359 27.83 14.43 -32.59
C THR A 359 27.85 15.94 -32.79
N THR A 360 28.88 16.62 -32.28
CA THR A 360 29.10 18.05 -32.54
C THR A 360 29.10 18.35 -34.04
N ASP A 361 29.77 17.53 -34.86
CA ASP A 361 29.80 17.68 -36.31
C ASP A 361 28.42 17.57 -36.96
N GLN A 362 27.56 16.67 -36.47
CA GLN A 362 26.19 16.52 -36.97
C GLN A 362 25.34 17.75 -36.60
N ILE A 363 25.55 18.32 -35.42
CA ILE A 363 24.90 19.57 -34.99
C ILE A 363 25.36 20.73 -35.87
N ILE A 364 26.68 20.87 -36.10
CA ILE A 364 27.25 21.90 -36.99
C ILE A 364 26.71 21.76 -38.41
N ALA A 365 26.70 20.54 -38.96
CA ALA A 365 26.16 20.25 -40.29
C ALA A 365 24.68 20.66 -40.39
N ARG A 366 23.89 20.44 -39.34
CA ARG A 366 22.48 20.84 -39.28
C ARG A 366 22.32 22.37 -39.23
N ILE A 367 23.20 23.08 -38.53
CA ILE A 367 23.21 24.56 -38.52
C ILE A 367 23.58 25.11 -39.90
N LEU A 368 24.54 24.49 -40.58
CA LEU A 368 24.96 24.89 -41.93
C LEU A 368 23.95 24.54 -43.02
N ALA A 369 23.00 23.64 -42.74
CA ALA A 369 21.93 23.26 -43.65
C ALA A 369 20.77 24.28 -43.70
N PHE A 370 20.77 25.30 -42.83
CA PHE A 370 19.81 26.40 -42.94
C PHE A 370 20.06 27.22 -44.23
N PRO A 371 19.02 27.84 -44.82
CA PRO A 371 19.18 28.65 -46.02
C PRO A 371 20.21 29.77 -45.83
N GLU A 372 20.99 30.05 -46.88
CA GLU A 372 21.98 31.11 -46.85
C GLU A 372 21.35 32.47 -46.50
N GLY A 373 22.01 33.21 -45.60
CA GLY A 373 21.52 34.47 -45.07
C GLY A 373 20.63 34.38 -43.84
N THR A 374 20.26 33.18 -43.39
CA THR A 374 19.53 32.97 -42.14
C THR A 374 20.33 33.52 -40.95
N ARG A 375 19.67 34.31 -40.08
CA ARG A 375 20.28 34.87 -38.87
C ARG A 375 19.91 34.01 -37.67
N LEU A 376 20.91 33.51 -36.96
CA LEU A 376 20.74 32.60 -35.83
C LEU A 376 21.44 33.17 -34.59
N TYR A 377 20.79 33.07 -33.44
CA TYR A 377 21.48 33.16 -32.15
C TYR A 377 21.79 31.75 -31.68
N LEU A 378 23.07 31.49 -31.44
CA LEU A 378 23.57 30.27 -30.84
C LEU A 378 23.59 30.49 -29.34
N ALA A 379 22.70 29.84 -28.60
CA ALA A 379 22.55 30.05 -27.17
C ALA A 379 22.67 28.75 -26.36
N ALA A 380 23.29 28.85 -25.19
CA ALA A 380 23.42 27.75 -24.25
C ALA A 380 22.35 27.87 -23.16
N PRO A 381 21.45 26.88 -22.98
CA PRO A 381 20.54 26.88 -21.84
C PRO A 381 21.30 26.67 -20.53
N VAL A 382 20.96 27.44 -19.51
CA VAL A 382 21.53 27.33 -18.17
C VAL A 382 20.40 27.12 -17.16
N GLU A 383 20.45 25.99 -16.47
CA GLU A 383 19.50 25.68 -15.40
C GLU A 383 19.85 26.46 -14.13
N VAL A 384 18.83 27.12 -13.55
CA VAL A 384 18.94 27.82 -12.27
C VAL A 384 17.89 27.26 -11.33
N PRO A 385 18.28 26.61 -10.21
CA PRO A 385 17.32 26.07 -9.26
C PRO A 385 16.45 27.16 -8.65
N VAL A 386 15.15 26.87 -8.51
CA VAL A 386 14.18 27.79 -7.86
C VAL A 386 14.64 28.11 -6.44
N GLY A 387 14.58 29.40 -6.08
CA GLY A 387 15.01 29.91 -4.78
C GLY A 387 16.44 30.46 -4.74
N GLN A 388 17.27 30.24 -5.77
CA GLN A 388 18.61 30.82 -5.84
C GLN A 388 18.63 32.21 -6.49
N SER A 389 19.54 33.07 -6.02
CA SER A 389 19.75 34.39 -6.63
C SER A 389 20.49 34.27 -7.95
N TYR A 390 19.99 34.98 -8.97
CA TYR A 390 20.62 35.07 -10.29
C TYR A 390 21.84 36.01 -10.33
N THR A 391 22.05 36.86 -9.32
CA THR A 391 23.16 37.84 -9.31
C THR A 391 24.54 37.20 -9.48
N LYS A 392 24.83 36.13 -8.71
CA LYS A 392 26.09 35.40 -8.83
C LYS A 392 26.28 34.74 -10.20
N LEU A 393 25.19 34.36 -10.86
CA LEU A 393 25.24 33.77 -12.20
C LEU A 393 25.65 34.84 -13.23
N TRP A 394 25.08 36.04 -13.15
CA TRP A 394 25.42 37.16 -14.03
C TRP A 394 26.89 37.57 -13.88
N ASP A 395 27.37 37.73 -12.65
CA ASP A 395 28.78 38.06 -12.37
C ASP A 395 29.73 37.01 -12.96
N LYS A 396 29.40 35.73 -12.79
CA LYS A 396 30.18 34.61 -13.33
C LYS A 396 30.20 34.60 -14.85
N LEU A 397 29.05 34.83 -15.49
CA LEU A 397 28.97 34.83 -16.95
C LEU A 397 29.66 36.07 -17.54
N GLY A 398 29.56 37.23 -16.88
CA GLY A 398 30.24 38.46 -17.28
C GLY A 398 31.76 38.33 -17.19
N THR A 399 32.28 37.74 -16.10
CA THR A 399 33.72 37.44 -15.95
C THR A 399 34.24 36.42 -16.97
N GLN A 400 33.36 35.55 -17.49
CA GLN A 400 33.68 34.64 -18.61
C GLN A 400 33.59 35.30 -19.99
N GLY A 401 33.22 36.59 -20.05
CA GLY A 401 33.17 37.37 -21.29
C GLY A 401 31.84 37.31 -22.05
N PHE A 402 30.78 36.72 -21.48
CA PHE A 402 29.46 36.70 -22.10
C PHE A 402 28.76 38.05 -21.90
N LEU A 403 28.28 38.64 -23.00
CA LEU A 403 27.69 39.98 -23.00
C LEU A 403 26.16 39.99 -22.93
N ARG A 404 25.51 38.87 -23.31
CA ARG A 404 24.07 38.82 -23.52
C ARG A 404 23.46 37.55 -22.96
N VAL A 405 22.27 37.69 -22.41
CA VAL A 405 21.44 36.58 -21.94
C VAL A 405 20.02 36.79 -22.44
N ARG A 406 19.36 35.70 -22.81
CA ARG A 406 17.96 35.68 -23.20
C ARG A 406 17.16 34.98 -22.11
N ILE A 407 16.17 35.68 -21.58
CA ILE A 407 15.35 35.21 -20.46
C ILE A 407 13.90 35.18 -20.92
N ASN A 408 13.26 34.01 -20.86
CA ASN A 408 11.87 33.80 -21.29
C ASN A 408 11.56 34.36 -22.69
N GLY A 409 12.56 34.32 -23.59
CA GLY A 409 12.41 34.80 -24.97
C GLY A 409 12.88 36.23 -25.23
N THR A 410 13.27 37.02 -24.23
CA THR A 410 13.73 38.41 -24.43
C THR A 410 15.22 38.54 -24.16
N THR A 411 15.97 39.19 -25.05
CA THR A 411 17.42 39.36 -24.89
C THR A 411 17.76 40.62 -24.10
N TYR A 412 18.61 40.46 -23.10
CA TYR A 412 19.15 41.51 -22.23
C TYR A 412 20.68 41.53 -22.33
N GLY A 413 21.27 42.71 -22.12
CA GLY A 413 22.69 42.82 -21.78
C GLY A 413 22.92 42.23 -20.39
N ILE A 414 24.05 41.57 -20.16
CA ILE A 414 24.27 40.86 -18.89
C ILE A 414 24.35 41.80 -17.68
N GLU A 415 24.70 43.05 -17.94
CA GLU A 415 24.82 44.15 -16.98
C GLU A 415 23.49 44.90 -16.78
N ASP A 416 22.51 44.70 -17.67
CA ASP A 416 21.19 45.35 -17.66
C ASP A 416 20.04 44.32 -17.57
N VAL A 417 20.25 43.23 -16.84
CA VAL A 417 19.21 42.21 -16.64
C VAL A 417 18.16 42.72 -15.65
N PRO A 418 16.85 42.68 -15.96
CA PRO A 418 15.81 43.12 -15.05
C PRO A 418 15.73 42.24 -13.80
N ALA A 419 15.09 42.72 -12.73
CA ALA A 419 14.86 41.90 -11.54
C ALA A 419 13.93 40.72 -11.87
N ILE A 420 14.38 39.50 -11.57
CA ILE A 420 13.67 38.25 -11.86
C ILE A 420 13.11 37.65 -10.56
N ASP A 421 11.90 37.11 -10.61
CA ASP A 421 11.28 36.40 -9.48
C ASP A 421 11.94 35.03 -9.27
N HIS A 422 12.86 34.93 -8.32
CA HIS A 422 13.57 33.70 -7.98
C HIS A 422 12.65 32.57 -7.47
N LYS A 423 11.38 32.84 -7.17
CA LYS A 423 10.41 31.81 -6.75
C LYS A 423 9.77 31.09 -7.93
N ARG A 424 10.01 31.56 -9.16
CA ARG A 424 9.50 30.95 -10.39
C ARG A 424 10.64 30.37 -11.21
N GLU A 425 10.29 29.41 -12.04
CA GLU A 425 11.20 28.85 -13.03
C GLU A 425 11.27 29.79 -14.25
N HIS A 426 12.49 30.05 -14.72
CA HIS A 426 12.76 30.93 -15.86
C HIS A 426 13.65 30.20 -16.86
N LEU A 427 13.33 30.31 -18.15
CA LEU A 427 14.19 29.82 -19.22
C LEU A 427 15.33 30.82 -19.43
N VAL A 428 16.53 30.48 -18.97
CA VAL A 428 17.73 31.29 -19.14
C VAL A 428 18.62 30.69 -20.23
N GLN A 429 18.92 31.48 -21.26
CA GLN A 429 19.74 31.10 -22.40
C GLN A 429 20.87 32.11 -22.58
N VAL A 430 22.12 31.70 -22.38
CA VAL A 430 23.29 32.57 -22.60
C VAL A 430 23.55 32.66 -24.10
N VAL A 431 23.55 33.86 -24.67
CA VAL A 431 23.79 34.05 -26.10
C VAL A 431 25.29 34.00 -26.34
N VAL A 432 25.76 32.89 -26.91
CA VAL A 432 27.18 32.64 -27.17
C VAL A 432 27.63 33.39 -28.42
N ASP A 433 26.86 33.29 -29.50
CA ASP A 433 27.14 34.04 -30.71
C ASP A 433 25.87 34.38 -31.51
N ARG A 434 25.98 35.40 -32.36
CA ARG A 434 24.95 35.81 -33.32
C ARG A 434 25.57 35.73 -34.71
N VAL A 435 25.15 34.72 -35.45
CA VAL A 435 25.75 34.36 -36.73
C VAL A 435 24.74 34.54 -37.87
N LYS A 436 25.27 34.82 -39.05
CA LYS A 436 24.55 34.72 -40.31
C LYS A 436 25.09 33.47 -41.00
N VAL A 437 24.21 32.59 -41.48
CA VAL A 437 24.63 31.37 -42.17
C VAL A 437 25.11 31.75 -43.57
N ASP A 438 26.41 31.61 -43.81
CA ASP A 438 27.07 31.81 -45.10
C ASP A 438 28.34 30.92 -45.20
N ALA A 439 28.94 30.84 -46.39
CA ALA A 439 30.09 29.95 -46.63
C ALA A 439 31.34 30.32 -45.81
N GLU A 440 31.53 31.62 -45.53
CA GLU A 440 32.71 32.14 -44.82
C GLU A 440 32.61 31.97 -43.30
N SER A 441 31.39 31.92 -42.75
CA SER A 441 31.13 31.77 -41.31
C SER A 441 31.26 30.34 -40.77
N ARG A 442 31.60 29.35 -41.61
CA ARG A 442 31.68 27.93 -41.20
C ARG A 442 32.55 27.70 -39.96
N GLY A 443 33.77 28.27 -39.94
CA GLY A 443 34.69 28.11 -38.80
C GLY A 443 34.12 28.74 -37.52
N ARG A 444 33.60 29.96 -37.63
CA ARG A 444 32.97 30.67 -36.50
C ARG A 444 31.75 29.95 -35.93
N ILE A 445 30.91 29.36 -36.80
CA ILE A 445 29.75 28.56 -36.40
C ILE A 445 30.22 27.31 -35.64
N ALA A 446 31.28 26.64 -36.10
CA ALA A 446 31.83 25.48 -35.41
C ALA A 446 32.32 25.85 -33.99
N ASP A 447 33.18 26.86 -33.87
CA ASP A 447 33.76 27.30 -32.59
C ASP A 447 32.65 27.72 -31.59
N SER A 448 31.65 28.45 -32.09
CA SER A 448 30.53 28.93 -31.28
C SER A 448 29.58 27.82 -30.88
N THR A 449 29.40 26.81 -31.74
CA THR A 449 28.61 25.61 -31.41
C THR A 449 29.30 24.81 -30.31
N GLU A 450 30.61 24.60 -30.40
CA GLU A 450 31.38 23.94 -29.34
C GLU A 450 31.31 24.70 -28.01
N ALA A 451 31.51 26.02 -28.04
CA ALA A 451 31.40 26.86 -26.86
C ALA A 451 30.00 26.79 -26.22
N ALA A 452 28.95 26.84 -27.04
CA ALA A 452 27.56 26.75 -26.57
C ALA A 452 27.22 25.36 -26.01
N LEU A 453 27.65 24.28 -26.67
CA LEU A 453 27.47 22.92 -26.16
C LEU A 453 28.22 22.72 -24.85
N ASN A 454 29.44 23.23 -24.71
CA ASN A 454 30.20 23.13 -23.45
C ASN A 454 29.50 23.88 -22.31
N LEU A 455 29.05 25.12 -22.55
CA LEU A 455 28.34 25.92 -21.55
C LEU A 455 26.97 25.31 -21.18
N GLY A 456 26.25 24.82 -22.18
CA GLY A 456 24.92 24.21 -22.05
C GLY A 456 24.93 22.72 -21.70
N LYS A 457 26.08 22.17 -21.27
CA LYS A 457 26.26 20.76 -20.90
C LYS A 457 25.75 19.76 -21.96
N GLY A 458 26.05 20.02 -23.22
CA GLY A 458 25.68 19.21 -24.38
C GLY A 458 24.32 19.58 -24.99
N VAL A 459 23.76 20.76 -24.68
CA VAL A 459 22.53 21.28 -25.29
C VAL A 459 22.81 22.66 -25.89
N ILE A 460 22.26 22.94 -27.05
CA ILE A 460 22.29 24.25 -27.70
C ILE A 460 20.87 24.61 -28.18
N HIS A 461 20.51 25.87 -28.02
CA HIS A 461 19.30 26.48 -28.56
C HIS A 461 19.66 27.36 -29.74
N LEU A 462 19.07 27.06 -30.91
CA LEU A 462 19.18 27.85 -32.13
C LEU A 462 17.95 28.74 -32.24
N ILE A 463 18.12 30.04 -32.03
CA ILE A 463 17.00 30.98 -32.12
C ILE A 463 17.04 31.66 -33.48
N ARG A 464 16.00 31.46 -34.29
CA ARG A 464 15.86 32.06 -35.62
C ARG A 464 15.31 33.48 -35.52
N VAL A 465 16.08 34.45 -36.01
CA VAL A 465 15.68 35.85 -35.96
C VAL A 465 14.69 36.15 -37.09
N GLU A 466 13.46 36.52 -36.73
CA GLU A 466 12.40 36.93 -37.65
C GLU A 466 12.07 38.40 -37.43
N LYS A 467 12.19 39.23 -38.48
CA LYS A 467 12.05 40.70 -38.35
C LYS A 467 10.64 41.16 -37.99
N ASP A 468 9.62 40.44 -38.45
CA ASP A 468 8.21 40.81 -38.31
C ASP A 468 7.52 40.14 -37.10
N THR A 469 8.29 39.34 -36.34
CA THR A 469 7.81 38.57 -35.19
C THR A 469 8.44 39.16 -33.92
N PRO A 470 7.65 39.42 -32.85
CA PRO A 470 8.19 39.80 -31.55
C PRO A 470 9.25 38.80 -31.07
N GLU A 471 10.31 39.30 -30.45
CA GLU A 471 11.48 38.49 -30.10
C GLU A 471 11.11 37.24 -29.29
N GLU A 472 10.17 37.36 -28.35
CA GLU A 472 9.67 36.28 -27.49
C GLU A 472 9.12 35.08 -28.26
N LYS A 473 8.66 35.29 -29.50
CA LYS A 473 8.03 34.28 -30.35
C LYS A 473 8.96 33.74 -31.43
N TRP A 474 10.23 34.14 -31.45
CA TRP A 474 11.19 33.61 -32.41
C TRP A 474 11.33 32.09 -32.29
N PRO A 475 11.25 31.34 -33.41
CA PRO A 475 11.40 29.90 -33.39
C PRO A 475 12.73 29.49 -32.76
N THR A 476 12.66 28.55 -31.81
CA THR A 476 13.83 28.03 -31.10
C THR A 476 13.95 26.53 -31.34
N ASP A 477 15.01 26.13 -32.03
CA ASP A 477 15.32 24.72 -32.25
C ASP A 477 16.32 24.24 -31.19
N ARG A 478 16.00 23.15 -30.49
CA ARG A 478 16.88 22.52 -29.50
C ARG A 478 17.65 21.38 -30.14
N LEU A 479 18.98 21.44 -30.08
CA LEU A 479 19.87 20.36 -30.49
C LEU A 479 20.69 19.88 -29.29
N SER A 480 21.03 18.58 -29.25
CA SER A 480 21.73 18.01 -28.10
C SER A 480 22.66 16.85 -28.46
N LEU A 481 23.78 16.77 -27.75
CA LEU A 481 24.68 15.61 -27.72
C LEU A 481 24.06 14.42 -26.96
N HIS A 482 23.05 14.69 -26.13
CA HIS A 482 22.24 13.66 -25.48
C HIS A 482 21.22 13.07 -26.46
N TYR A 483 20.47 12.07 -26.01
CA TYR A 483 19.35 11.53 -26.76
C TYR A 483 18.35 12.66 -27.10
N SER A 484 18.26 13.02 -28.39
CA SER A 484 17.29 13.98 -28.91
C SER A 484 16.71 13.52 -30.25
N CYS A 485 15.50 13.98 -30.57
CA CYS A 485 14.87 13.66 -31.84
C CYS A 485 15.68 14.29 -33.00
N PRO A 486 16.07 13.50 -34.02
CA PRO A 486 16.79 14.06 -35.17
C PRO A 486 15.90 14.94 -36.06
N LYS A 487 14.57 14.91 -35.89
CA LYS A 487 13.62 15.64 -36.74
C LYS A 487 13.04 16.90 -36.09
N CYS A 488 12.55 16.83 -34.85
CA CYS A 488 11.91 17.95 -34.17
C CYS A 488 12.67 18.38 -32.91
N ALA A 489 12.47 19.64 -32.50
CA ALA A 489 13.09 20.23 -31.31
C ALA A 489 12.41 19.83 -29.98
N GLU A 490 11.18 19.29 -30.04
CA GLU A 490 10.34 19.01 -28.87
C GLU A 490 10.54 17.60 -28.27
N GLY A 491 11.34 16.74 -28.94
CA GLY A 491 11.36 15.28 -28.70
C GLY A 491 12.64 14.73 -28.09
#